data_AF-A0A6A4BFH5-F1
#
_entry.id   AF-A0A6A4BFH5-F1
#
_cell.length_a   1.000
_cell.length_b   1.000
_cell.length_c   1.000
_cell.angle_alpha   90.00
_cell.angle_beta   90.00
_cell.angle_gamma   90.00
#
_symmetry.space_group_name_H-M   'P 1'
#
loop_
_entity.id
_entity.type
_entity.pdbx_description
1 polymer ?
#
loop_
_entity_poly.entity_id
_entity_poly.type
_entity_poly.pdbx_seq_one_letter_code
_entity_poly.pdbx_strand_id
1 'polypeptide(L)'
;GIVDDYSFFGDIKEHAPCCSSFQFAILNTVDYAWYNETLQQKACNAAMNVTTGRTDSGSTVINDLIVVAHSMGNSMFAGALATGKCSIGKNVDWVALSGPMKGSMGSDFIYQFCGDSSSGSDTLLSKFGGLIGQCPGSTTRRSLVYDGGKYCDAACSLRYATARAMHAKYVTAGICGTTYNGLISKEYAGLLAGGLLIPHHSSKNDGIVEFQSCVGDLDASKFDTTYASTWYAAKLNHADTTFHDGDGLFSSAQKPLKWFECLL
;
A
#
# COMPACT_ATOMS: atom_id res chain seq x y z
N GLY A 1 15.87 -5.49 5.41
CA GLY A 1 16.99 -4.53 5.31
C GLY A 1 16.83 -3.74 4.03
N ILE A 2 17.86 -2.99 3.62
CA ILE A 2 17.88 -2.34 2.32
C ILE A 2 18.67 -3.23 1.36
N VAL A 3 18.16 -3.42 0.14
CA VAL A 3 18.80 -4.22 -0.91
C VAL A 3 18.75 -3.47 -2.25
N ASP A 4 19.65 -3.80 -3.17
CA ASP A 4 19.75 -3.15 -4.49
C ASP A 4 18.79 -3.71 -5.53
N ASP A 5 18.24 -4.90 -5.27
CA ASP A 5 17.36 -5.65 -6.16
C ASP A 5 16.26 -6.37 -5.37
N TYR A 6 15.02 -6.29 -5.85
CA TYR A 6 13.88 -6.99 -5.28
C TYR A 6 12.74 -7.13 -6.30
N SER A 7 12.42 -8.37 -6.67
CA SER A 7 11.47 -8.66 -7.77
C SER A 7 10.01 -8.29 -7.52
N PHE A 8 9.64 -7.93 -6.29
CA PHE A 8 8.26 -7.56 -5.93
C PHE A 8 7.70 -6.40 -6.76
N PHE A 9 8.56 -5.45 -7.13
CA PHE A 9 8.19 -4.30 -7.96
C PHE A 9 8.47 -4.49 -9.46
N GLY A 10 8.73 -5.73 -9.90
CA GLY A 10 9.16 -6.02 -11.27
C GLY A 10 10.38 -5.21 -11.66
N ASP A 11 10.34 -4.67 -12.87
CA ASP A 11 11.46 -3.94 -13.48
C ASP A 11 11.39 -2.43 -13.23
N ILE A 12 10.73 -1.97 -12.15
CA ILE A 12 10.53 -0.53 -11.82
C ILE A 12 11.82 0.32 -11.94
N LYS A 13 12.97 -0.28 -11.67
CA LYS A 13 14.29 0.38 -11.75
C LYS A 13 14.63 0.84 -13.17
N GLU A 14 14.19 0.11 -14.19
CA GLU A 14 14.35 0.48 -15.60
C GLU A 14 13.43 1.64 -16.01
N HIS A 15 12.40 1.89 -15.21
CA HIS A 15 11.38 2.92 -15.44
C HIS A 15 11.55 4.16 -14.54
N ALA A 16 12.70 4.29 -13.86
CA ALA A 16 13.06 5.43 -13.04
C ALA A 16 14.34 6.16 -13.53
N PRO A 17 14.39 6.64 -14.78
CA PRO A 17 15.63 7.19 -15.37
C PRO A 17 16.13 8.48 -14.70
N CYS A 18 15.28 9.19 -13.95
CA CYS A 18 15.65 10.40 -13.22
C CYS A 18 16.43 10.10 -11.91
N CYS A 19 16.37 8.86 -11.42
CA CYS A 19 16.97 8.48 -10.14
C CYS A 19 18.46 8.14 -10.29
N SER A 20 19.32 8.80 -9.51
CA SER A 20 20.75 8.49 -9.46
C SER A 20 21.08 7.18 -8.75
N SER A 21 20.17 6.69 -7.91
CA SER A 21 20.24 5.38 -7.26
C SER A 21 18.83 4.87 -6.93
N PHE A 22 18.72 3.56 -6.73
CA PHE A 22 17.45 2.90 -6.42
C PHE A 22 17.69 1.78 -5.42
N GLN A 23 16.95 1.75 -4.32
CA GLN A 23 17.05 0.69 -3.31
C GLN A 23 15.67 0.25 -2.82
N PHE A 24 15.58 -0.99 -2.32
CA PHE A 24 14.36 -1.57 -1.80
C PHE A 24 14.45 -1.82 -0.30
N ALA A 25 13.42 -1.38 0.44
CA ALA A 25 13.29 -1.65 1.86
C ALA A 25 12.45 -2.90 2.11
N ILE A 26 13.10 -3.99 2.53
CA ILE A 26 12.42 -5.23 2.92
C ILE A 26 12.19 -5.20 4.44
N LEU A 27 10.92 -5.14 4.83
CA LEU A 27 10.47 -5.07 6.22
C LEU A 27 9.54 -6.25 6.52
N ASN A 28 9.54 -6.73 7.77
CA ASN A 28 8.68 -7.85 8.17
C ASN A 28 7.23 -7.34 8.31
N THR A 29 6.50 -7.38 7.19
CA THR A 29 5.07 -7.11 7.07
C THR A 29 4.26 -8.42 7.04
N VAL A 30 4.68 -9.39 7.85
CA VAL A 30 3.88 -10.60 8.15
C VAL A 30 3.56 -10.62 9.64
N ASP A 31 4.59 -10.49 10.47
CA ASP A 31 4.50 -10.69 11.93
C ASP A 31 4.16 -9.41 12.69
N TYR A 32 4.19 -8.25 12.04
CA TYR A 32 4.04 -6.95 12.69
C TYR A 32 2.89 -6.14 12.10
N ALA A 33 2.18 -5.43 12.97
CA ALA A 33 1.17 -4.47 12.58
C ALA A 33 1.81 -3.22 11.95
N TRP A 34 1.05 -2.50 11.11
CA TRP A 34 1.54 -1.27 10.47
C TRP A 34 1.80 -0.13 11.45
N TYR A 35 1.18 -0.20 12.62
CA TYR A 35 1.40 0.70 13.75
C TYR A 35 2.41 0.18 14.78
N ASN A 36 3.16 -0.87 14.48
CA ASN A 36 4.23 -1.33 15.36
C ASN A 36 5.39 -0.33 15.37
N GLU A 37 5.78 0.16 16.55
CA GLU A 37 6.79 1.21 16.68
C GLU A 37 8.17 0.83 16.11
N THR A 38 8.61 -0.41 16.34
CA THR A 38 9.89 -0.90 15.82
C THR A 38 9.86 -0.99 14.30
N LEU A 39 8.75 -1.44 13.73
CA LEU A 39 8.57 -1.52 12.29
C LEU A 39 8.55 -0.12 11.65
N GLN A 40 7.81 0.83 12.24
CA GLN A 40 7.80 2.22 11.81
C GLN A 40 9.19 2.88 11.88
N GLN A 41 9.94 2.63 12.96
CA GLN A 41 11.31 3.12 13.07
C GLN A 41 12.20 2.52 11.97
N LYS A 42 12.04 1.24 11.64
CA LYS A 42 12.78 0.60 10.54
C LYS A 42 12.42 1.20 9.18
N ALA A 43 11.16 1.57 8.94
CA ALA A 43 10.74 2.27 7.73
C ALA A 43 11.43 3.64 7.60
N CYS A 44 11.42 4.43 8.68
CA CYS A 44 12.15 5.69 8.73
C CYS A 44 13.65 5.50 8.52
N ASN A 45 14.27 4.55 9.21
CA ASN A 45 15.70 4.26 9.06
C ASN A 45 16.04 3.85 7.62
N ALA A 46 15.15 3.13 6.93
CA ALA A 46 15.35 2.78 5.54
C ALA A 46 15.43 4.03 4.65
N ALA A 47 14.49 4.96 4.77
CA ALA A 47 14.52 6.23 4.05
C ALA A 47 15.75 7.08 4.45
N MET A 48 16.07 7.16 5.74
CA MET A 48 17.19 7.93 6.26
C MET A 48 18.58 7.38 5.90
N ASN A 49 18.68 6.13 5.47
CA ASN A 49 19.93 5.54 5.03
C ASN A 49 20.25 5.85 3.56
N VAL A 50 19.24 6.19 2.77
CA VAL A 50 19.38 6.47 1.32
C VAL A 50 19.09 7.93 0.97
N THR A 51 18.55 8.70 1.91
CA THR A 51 18.39 10.15 1.77
C THR A 51 19.75 10.79 1.46
N THR A 52 19.75 11.63 0.44
CA THR A 52 20.91 12.47 0.10
C THR A 52 20.69 13.87 0.68
N GLY A 53 21.75 14.68 0.81
CA GLY A 53 21.60 16.06 1.33
C GLY A 53 21.54 16.20 2.86
N ARG A 54 21.91 15.17 3.64
CA ARG A 54 22.01 15.27 5.10
C ARG A 54 23.13 16.25 5.50
N THR A 55 22.76 17.35 6.14
CA THR A 55 23.71 18.36 6.65
C THR A 55 24.27 18.01 8.02
N ASP A 56 23.48 17.31 8.84
CA ASP A 56 23.79 17.07 10.26
C ASP A 56 23.68 15.60 10.65
N SER A 57 24.68 15.12 11.40
CA SER A 57 24.65 13.78 12.00
C SER A 57 23.52 13.70 13.02
N GLY A 58 22.66 12.69 12.90
CA GLY A 58 21.51 12.50 13.81
C GLY A 58 20.19 13.13 13.35
N SER A 59 20.16 13.93 12.26
CA SER A 59 18.89 14.42 11.68
C SER A 59 17.93 13.28 11.33
N THR A 60 16.63 13.44 11.57
CA THR A 60 15.56 12.50 11.18
C THR A 60 14.67 13.08 10.07
N VAL A 61 15.19 14.07 9.35
CA VAL A 61 14.51 14.72 8.22
C VAL A 61 14.96 14.06 6.92
N ILE A 62 14.01 13.50 6.18
CA ILE A 62 14.23 12.92 4.85
C ILE A 62 14.28 14.05 3.84
N ASN A 63 15.34 14.09 3.02
CA ASN A 63 15.50 15.02 1.90
C ASN A 63 15.93 14.28 0.63
N ASP A 64 15.71 14.90 -0.53
CA ASP A 64 16.26 14.46 -1.82
C ASP A 64 16.05 12.95 -2.08
N LEU A 65 14.79 12.51 -1.99
CA LEU A 65 14.39 11.10 -2.09
C LEU A 65 12.97 10.94 -2.66
N ILE A 66 12.80 9.99 -3.57
CA ILE A 66 11.46 9.51 -3.98
C ILE A 66 11.14 8.26 -3.18
N VAL A 67 10.09 8.32 -2.35
CA VAL A 67 9.57 7.18 -1.59
C VAL A 67 8.42 6.55 -2.36
N VAL A 68 8.62 5.34 -2.86
CA VAL A 68 7.56 4.53 -3.47
C VAL A 68 7.08 3.50 -2.44
N ALA A 69 5.80 3.54 -2.08
CA ALA A 69 5.25 2.64 -1.07
C ALA A 69 3.98 1.95 -1.60
N HIS A 70 3.92 0.63 -1.43
CA HIS A 70 2.77 -0.20 -1.82
C HIS A 70 2.00 -0.72 -0.61
N SER A 71 0.69 -0.79 -0.74
CA SER A 71 -0.21 -1.42 0.24
C SER A 71 0.06 -0.92 1.66
N MET A 72 0.18 -1.81 2.64
CA MET A 72 0.52 -1.54 4.04
C MET A 72 1.76 -0.64 4.20
N GLY A 73 2.68 -0.64 3.24
CA GLY A 73 3.83 0.27 3.22
C GLY A 73 3.43 1.74 3.38
N ASN A 74 2.31 2.15 2.76
CA ASN A 74 1.77 3.50 2.90
C ASN A 74 1.31 3.79 4.32
N SER A 75 0.47 2.93 4.90
CA SER A 75 -0.04 3.11 6.26
C SER A 75 1.10 3.12 7.28
N MET A 76 2.10 2.25 7.10
CA MET A 76 3.28 2.18 7.94
C MET A 76 4.15 3.44 7.85
N PHE A 77 4.44 3.91 6.63
CA PHE A 77 5.23 5.14 6.45
C PHE A 77 4.48 6.37 6.98
N ALA A 78 3.19 6.49 6.67
CA ALA A 78 2.30 7.51 7.22
C ALA A 78 2.31 7.53 8.75
N GLY A 79 2.20 6.35 9.38
CA GLY A 79 2.22 6.20 10.82
C GLY A 79 3.57 6.55 11.44
N ALA A 80 4.68 6.25 10.75
CA ALA A 80 6.02 6.62 11.18
C ALA A 80 6.22 8.15 11.18
N LEU A 81 5.68 8.85 10.17
CA LEU A 81 5.63 10.32 10.14
C LEU A 81 4.72 10.87 11.25
N ALA A 82 3.54 10.28 11.44
CA ALA A 82 2.55 10.75 12.41
C ALA A 82 3.04 10.63 13.86
N THR A 83 3.86 9.62 14.14
CA THR A 83 4.47 9.38 15.46
C THR A 83 5.84 10.04 15.62
N GLY A 84 6.30 10.81 14.62
CA GLY A 84 7.55 11.57 14.70
C GLY A 84 8.83 10.72 14.65
N LYS A 85 8.76 9.48 14.18
CA LYS A 85 9.96 8.63 13.99
C LYS A 85 10.90 9.22 12.92
N CYS A 86 10.34 9.93 11.95
CA CYS A 86 11.02 10.78 10.98
C CYS A 86 10.07 11.87 10.47
N SER A 87 10.59 12.81 9.67
CA SER A 87 9.81 13.85 9.00
C SER A 87 10.26 14.05 7.56
N ILE A 88 9.39 14.64 6.74
CA ILE A 88 9.69 14.98 5.35
C ILE A 88 10.19 16.41 5.26
N GLY A 89 11.35 16.58 4.60
CA GLY A 89 12.02 17.85 4.33
C GLY A 89 11.84 18.31 2.88
N LYS A 90 12.95 18.67 2.24
CA LYS A 90 12.98 19.25 0.89
C LYS A 90 13.18 18.18 -0.19
N ASN A 91 12.61 18.42 -1.37
CA ASN A 91 12.78 17.57 -2.56
C ASN A 91 12.47 16.10 -2.28
N VAL A 92 11.37 15.85 -1.58
CA VAL A 92 10.88 14.49 -1.33
C VAL A 92 9.56 14.32 -2.05
N ASP A 93 9.47 13.26 -2.84
CA ASP A 93 8.23 12.79 -3.41
C ASP A 93 7.79 11.52 -2.70
N TRP A 94 6.50 11.39 -2.44
CA TRP A 94 5.91 10.14 -1.95
C TRP A 94 4.86 9.67 -2.95
N VAL A 95 5.19 8.58 -3.62
CA VAL A 95 4.36 7.89 -4.60
C VAL A 95 3.64 6.73 -3.92
N ALA A 96 2.33 6.88 -3.70
CA ALA A 96 1.51 5.91 -2.98
C ALA A 96 0.79 4.93 -3.92
N LEU A 97 0.99 3.63 -3.71
CA LEU A 97 0.41 2.56 -4.53
C LEU A 97 -0.57 1.71 -3.70
N SER A 98 -1.85 1.73 -4.02
CA SER A 98 -2.89 0.87 -3.40
C SER A 98 -2.87 0.82 -1.86
N GLY A 99 -2.56 1.93 -1.18
CA GLY A 99 -2.43 1.96 0.27
C GLY A 99 -3.77 1.83 1.02
N PRO A 100 -3.95 0.96 2.03
CA PRO A 100 -5.20 0.87 2.79
C PRO A 100 -5.30 2.01 3.84
N MET A 101 -5.47 3.25 3.37
CA MET A 101 -5.47 4.44 4.24
C MET A 101 -6.73 4.56 5.12
N LYS A 102 -7.78 3.79 4.83
CA LYS A 102 -8.94 3.55 5.71
C LYS A 102 -9.08 2.08 6.12
N GLY A 103 -8.03 1.28 5.95
CA GLY A 103 -8.07 -0.16 6.17
C GLY A 103 -8.60 -0.95 4.97
N SER A 104 -8.90 -2.23 5.19
CA SER A 104 -9.26 -3.20 4.16
C SER A 104 -10.37 -4.10 4.67
N MET A 105 -11.46 -4.23 3.92
CA MET A 105 -12.48 -5.22 4.26
C MET A 105 -11.97 -6.66 4.19
N GLY A 106 -10.84 -6.91 3.51
CA GLY A 106 -10.15 -8.20 3.59
C GLY A 106 -9.66 -8.52 5.01
N SER A 107 -9.24 -7.51 5.78
CA SER A 107 -8.91 -7.69 7.20
C SER A 107 -10.15 -7.99 8.03
N ASP A 108 -11.23 -7.21 7.86
CA ASP A 108 -12.50 -7.44 8.57
C ASP A 108 -13.06 -8.84 8.28
N PHE A 109 -12.94 -9.30 7.03
CA PHE A 109 -13.31 -10.64 6.62
C PHE A 109 -12.51 -11.73 7.35
N ILE A 110 -11.20 -11.53 7.55
CA ILE A 110 -10.38 -12.44 8.35
C ILE A 110 -10.91 -12.54 9.78
N TYR A 111 -11.29 -11.43 10.42
CA TYR A 111 -11.88 -11.45 11.76
C TYR A 111 -13.25 -12.12 11.79
N GLN A 112 -14.07 -11.90 10.77
CA GLN A 112 -15.39 -12.52 10.67
C GLN A 112 -15.30 -14.05 10.60
N PHE A 113 -14.30 -14.59 9.90
CA PHE A 113 -14.18 -16.03 9.67
C PHE A 113 -13.22 -16.75 10.64
N CYS A 114 -12.07 -16.16 10.95
CA CYS A 114 -11.09 -16.77 11.85
C CYS A 114 -11.34 -16.43 13.33
N GLY A 115 -12.16 -15.42 13.63
CA GLY A 115 -12.35 -14.90 15.00
C GLY A 115 -11.12 -14.15 15.54
N ASP A 116 -11.18 -13.83 16.84
CA ASP A 116 -10.13 -13.06 17.53
C ASP A 116 -8.94 -13.91 18.00
N SER A 117 -9.13 -15.23 18.13
CA SER A 117 -8.17 -16.20 18.67
C SER A 117 -7.73 -17.25 17.65
N SER A 118 -6.55 -17.83 17.85
CA SER A 118 -5.86 -18.85 17.05
C SER A 118 -6.60 -20.21 16.91
N SER A 119 -7.90 -20.26 17.20
CA SER A 119 -8.70 -21.47 17.37
C SER A 119 -9.89 -21.57 16.41
N GLY A 120 -9.92 -20.73 15.35
CA GLY A 120 -10.89 -20.82 14.27
C GLY A 120 -10.68 -22.07 13.40
N SER A 121 -11.78 -22.72 13.03
CA SER A 121 -11.84 -24.02 12.36
C SER A 121 -10.99 -24.13 11.09
N ASP A 122 -10.39 -25.30 10.90
CA ASP A 122 -9.55 -25.69 9.79
C ASP A 122 -10.10 -25.29 8.41
N THR A 123 -9.20 -24.68 7.64
CA THR A 123 -9.27 -24.47 6.18
C THR A 123 -10.34 -23.51 5.63
N LEU A 124 -10.04 -22.21 5.68
CA LEU A 124 -10.49 -21.25 4.66
C LEU A 124 -9.81 -21.48 3.28
N LEU A 125 -9.09 -22.59 3.12
CA LEU A 125 -8.14 -22.85 2.03
C LEU A 125 -8.81 -23.32 0.73
N SER A 126 -9.96 -24.00 0.77
CA SER A 126 -10.53 -24.61 -0.44
C SER A 126 -11.30 -23.63 -1.33
N LYS A 127 -11.83 -22.53 -0.78
CA LYS A 127 -12.64 -21.55 -1.55
C LYS A 127 -11.89 -20.29 -2.00
N PHE A 128 -10.70 -20.01 -1.44
CA PHE A 128 -10.03 -18.70 -1.59
C PHE A 128 -8.64 -18.77 -2.26
N GLY A 129 -8.22 -19.92 -2.79
CA GLY A 129 -6.98 -20.02 -3.58
C GLY A 129 -5.72 -19.52 -2.89
N GLY A 130 -5.67 -19.50 -1.54
CA GLY A 130 -4.56 -18.97 -0.76
C GLY A 130 -4.55 -17.44 -0.54
N LEU A 131 -5.49 -16.68 -1.11
CA LEU A 131 -5.56 -15.22 -0.94
C LEU A 131 -5.87 -14.84 0.52
N ILE A 132 -6.76 -15.60 1.15
CA ILE A 132 -7.04 -15.51 2.57
C ILE A 132 -6.38 -16.74 3.19
N GLY A 133 -5.20 -16.52 3.73
CA GLY A 133 -4.32 -17.58 4.23
C GLY A 133 -4.94 -18.42 5.35
N GLN A 134 -4.15 -19.35 5.88
CA GLN A 134 -4.49 -20.16 7.04
C GLN A 134 -4.96 -19.28 8.21
N CYS A 135 -5.99 -19.72 8.93
CA CYS A 135 -6.31 -19.14 10.22
C CYS A 135 -5.25 -19.56 11.26
N PRO A 136 -4.86 -18.68 12.19
CA PRO A 136 -5.20 -17.27 12.24
C PRO A 136 -4.51 -16.47 11.13
N GLY A 137 -5.20 -15.48 10.55
CA GLY A 137 -4.55 -14.57 9.61
C GLY A 137 -3.35 -13.86 10.25
N SER A 138 -2.34 -13.54 9.45
CA SER A 138 -1.10 -12.92 9.95
C SER A 138 -1.36 -11.61 10.70
N THR A 139 -0.47 -11.26 11.64
CA THR A 139 -0.57 -10.01 12.43
C THR A 139 -0.74 -8.79 11.51
N THR A 140 0.01 -8.74 10.41
CA THR A 140 -0.12 -7.67 9.42
C THR A 140 -1.53 -7.60 8.84
N ARG A 141 -2.04 -8.72 8.31
CA ARG A 141 -3.36 -8.72 7.64
C ARG A 141 -4.46 -8.32 8.61
N ARG A 142 -4.40 -8.81 9.86
CA ARG A 142 -5.33 -8.43 10.92
C ARG A 142 -5.20 -6.98 11.39
N SER A 143 -4.03 -6.36 11.25
CA SER A 143 -3.85 -4.97 11.68
C SER A 143 -4.51 -3.92 10.79
N LEU A 144 -5.03 -4.33 9.63
CA LEU A 144 -5.56 -3.46 8.58
C LEU A 144 -7.10 -3.39 8.58
N VAL A 145 -7.73 -3.61 9.72
CA VAL A 145 -9.19 -3.50 9.88
C VAL A 145 -9.69 -2.13 9.42
N TYR A 146 -10.91 -2.11 8.88
CA TYR A 146 -11.49 -0.94 8.25
C TYR A 146 -11.87 0.15 9.27
N ASP A 147 -11.48 1.40 9.03
CA ASP A 147 -11.77 2.56 9.87
C ASP A 147 -13.28 2.85 9.91
N GLY A 148 -13.85 2.98 11.11
CA GLY A 148 -15.30 3.03 11.33
C GLY A 148 -16.02 1.69 11.17
N GLY A 149 -15.28 0.60 10.93
CA GLY A 149 -15.79 -0.77 10.88
C GLY A 149 -15.92 -1.41 12.27
N LYS A 150 -16.48 -2.62 12.31
CA LYS A 150 -16.76 -3.36 13.57
C LYS A 150 -15.50 -3.66 14.39
N TYR A 151 -14.37 -3.89 13.72
CA TYR A 151 -13.13 -4.35 14.34
C TYR A 151 -12.12 -3.22 14.60
N CYS A 152 -12.46 -1.97 14.27
CA CYS A 152 -11.63 -0.80 14.51
C CYS A 152 -12.23 0.05 15.63
N ASP A 153 -11.62 -0.02 16.81
CA ASP A 153 -12.01 0.80 17.96
C ASP A 153 -11.59 2.27 17.79
N ALA A 154 -11.86 3.10 18.82
CA ALA A 154 -11.50 4.52 18.80
C ALA A 154 -9.98 4.74 18.68
N ALA A 155 -9.15 3.86 19.27
CA ALA A 155 -7.70 3.95 19.17
C ALA A 155 -7.22 3.62 17.76
N CYS A 156 -7.79 2.59 17.14
CA CYS A 156 -7.58 2.25 15.72
C CYS A 156 -7.98 3.42 14.81
N SER A 157 -9.17 3.98 14.99
CA SER A 157 -9.68 5.11 14.20
C SER A 157 -8.76 6.34 14.32
N LEU A 158 -8.27 6.62 15.54
CA LEU A 158 -7.30 7.70 15.77
C LEU A 158 -5.97 7.46 15.03
N ARG A 159 -5.45 6.22 15.00
CA ARG A 159 -4.23 5.90 14.24
C ARG A 159 -4.43 6.14 12.74
N TYR A 160 -5.57 5.74 12.18
CA TYR A 160 -5.86 6.03 10.77
C TYR A 160 -5.98 7.53 10.53
N ALA A 161 -6.68 8.28 11.38
CA ALA A 161 -6.84 9.72 11.23
C ALA A 161 -5.48 10.45 11.21
N THR A 162 -4.56 10.12 12.12
CA THR A 162 -3.24 10.75 12.16
C THR A 162 -2.35 10.33 10.99
N ALA A 163 -2.41 9.05 10.57
CA ALA A 163 -1.73 8.56 9.39
C ALA A 163 -2.25 9.24 8.10
N ARG A 164 -3.57 9.33 7.93
CA ARG A 164 -4.19 10.00 6.78
C ARG A 164 -3.85 11.48 6.72
N ALA A 165 -3.74 12.16 7.86
CA ALA A 165 -3.29 13.55 7.89
C ALA A 165 -1.86 13.70 7.33
N MET A 166 -0.95 12.77 7.63
CA MET A 166 0.40 12.78 7.05
C MET A 166 0.41 12.41 5.57
N HIS A 167 -0.37 11.40 5.19
CA HIS A 167 -0.56 11.02 3.79
C HIS A 167 -1.08 12.21 2.97
N ALA A 168 -2.22 12.79 3.34
CA ALA A 168 -2.81 13.92 2.62
C ALA A 168 -1.90 15.16 2.58
N LYS A 169 -1.03 15.33 3.58
CA LYS A 169 -0.08 16.44 3.63
C LYS A 169 1.12 16.26 2.70
N TYR A 170 1.64 15.05 2.55
CA TYR A 170 2.96 14.82 1.94
C TYR A 170 2.96 13.91 0.71
N VAL A 171 1.90 13.15 0.44
CA VAL A 171 1.81 12.33 -0.77
C VAL A 171 1.77 13.25 -2.00
N THR A 172 2.61 12.97 -2.98
CA THR A 172 2.73 13.81 -4.18
C THR A 172 2.06 13.18 -5.40
N ALA A 173 1.91 11.86 -5.42
CA ALA A 173 1.16 11.13 -6.43
C ALA A 173 0.62 9.80 -5.90
N GLY A 174 -0.40 9.26 -6.55
CA GLY A 174 -0.89 7.94 -6.15
C GLY A 174 -1.72 7.22 -7.19
N ILE A 175 -1.61 5.89 -7.16
CA ILE A 175 -2.39 4.96 -7.96
C ILE A 175 -3.29 4.14 -7.04
N CYS A 176 -4.58 4.14 -7.36
CA CYS A 176 -5.60 3.37 -6.65
C CYS A 176 -6.33 2.45 -7.62
N GLY A 177 -6.28 1.15 -7.36
CA GLY A 177 -7.02 0.16 -8.13
C GLY A 177 -8.53 0.30 -7.94
N THR A 178 -9.29 0.21 -9.03
CA THR A 178 -10.75 0.32 -9.05
C THR A 178 -11.44 -0.99 -9.39
N THR A 179 -10.69 -2.06 -9.68
CA THR A 179 -11.24 -3.35 -10.08
C THR A 179 -10.32 -4.49 -9.66
N TYR A 180 -10.89 -5.56 -9.12
CA TYR A 180 -10.20 -6.82 -8.86
C TYR A 180 -9.96 -7.63 -10.14
N ASN A 181 -10.69 -7.32 -11.21
CA ASN A 181 -10.49 -7.88 -12.54
C ASN A 181 -9.38 -7.11 -13.28
N GLY A 182 -8.14 -7.31 -12.81
CA GLY A 182 -6.94 -6.62 -13.27
C GLY A 182 -6.27 -7.29 -14.47
N LEU A 183 -4.95 -7.19 -14.55
CA LEU A 183 -4.14 -7.88 -15.57
C LEU A 183 -4.14 -9.39 -15.34
N ILE A 184 -3.98 -10.17 -16.41
CA ILE A 184 -3.85 -11.62 -16.30
C ILE A 184 -2.45 -11.93 -15.79
N SER A 185 -2.36 -12.28 -14.50
CA SER A 185 -1.12 -12.59 -13.78
C SER A 185 -1.28 -13.81 -12.86
N LYS A 186 -0.24 -14.15 -12.10
CA LYS A 186 -0.29 -15.27 -11.14
C LYS A 186 -1.22 -14.98 -9.97
N GLU A 187 -1.31 -13.72 -9.56
CA GLU A 187 -2.07 -13.22 -8.43
C GLU A 187 -3.54 -12.96 -8.79
N TYR A 188 -3.84 -12.84 -10.09
CA TYR A 188 -5.17 -12.53 -10.63
C TYR A 188 -6.28 -13.38 -10.04
N ALA A 189 -6.13 -14.72 -10.03
CA ALA A 189 -7.19 -15.62 -9.58
C ALA A 189 -7.54 -15.41 -8.10
N GLY A 190 -6.51 -15.16 -7.27
CA GLY A 190 -6.70 -14.84 -5.86
C GLY A 190 -7.45 -13.52 -5.70
N LEU A 191 -6.96 -12.44 -6.31
CA LEU A 191 -7.55 -11.11 -6.19
C LEU A 191 -8.97 -11.02 -6.76
N LEU A 192 -9.24 -11.74 -7.85
CA LEU A 192 -10.58 -11.94 -8.39
C LEU A 192 -11.52 -12.59 -7.35
N ALA A 193 -11.08 -13.66 -6.69
CA ALA A 193 -11.85 -14.29 -5.62
C ALA A 193 -12.05 -13.35 -4.43
N GLY A 194 -11.02 -12.58 -4.06
CA GLY A 194 -11.11 -11.54 -3.02
C GLY A 194 -12.23 -10.54 -3.32
N GLY A 195 -12.20 -9.94 -4.49
CA GLY A 195 -13.20 -8.94 -4.89
C GLY A 195 -14.63 -9.48 -5.05
N LEU A 196 -14.79 -10.79 -5.29
CA LEU A 196 -16.09 -11.46 -5.39
C LEU A 196 -16.66 -11.91 -4.04
N LEU A 197 -15.80 -12.26 -3.07
CA LEU A 197 -16.21 -12.93 -1.84
C LEU A 197 -16.12 -12.04 -0.59
N ILE A 198 -15.20 -11.08 -0.56
CA ILE A 198 -15.10 -10.11 0.53
C ILE A 198 -16.27 -9.13 0.41
N PRO A 199 -16.99 -8.84 1.52
CA PRO A 199 -18.11 -7.91 1.53
C PRO A 199 -17.59 -6.45 1.52
N HIS A 200 -17.01 -6.04 0.39
CA HIS A 200 -16.52 -4.69 0.20
C HIS A 200 -17.64 -3.65 0.30
N HIS A 201 -17.30 -2.44 0.78
CA HIS A 201 -18.25 -1.32 0.81
C HIS A 201 -18.65 -0.81 -0.58
N SER A 202 -17.93 -1.22 -1.64
CA SER A 202 -18.15 -0.81 -3.02
C SER A 202 -17.60 -1.84 -4.00
N SER A 203 -18.18 -1.89 -5.20
CA SER A 203 -17.62 -2.64 -6.34
C SER A 203 -16.30 -2.05 -6.86
N LYS A 204 -15.96 -0.81 -6.49
CA LYS A 204 -14.66 -0.20 -6.76
C LYS A 204 -13.64 -0.62 -5.70
N ASN A 205 -13.00 -1.75 -5.93
CA ASN A 205 -11.92 -2.28 -5.09
C ASN A 205 -10.92 -3.03 -5.96
N ASP A 206 -9.70 -3.19 -5.48
CA ASP A 206 -8.61 -3.87 -6.20
C ASP A 206 -8.48 -5.36 -5.84
N GLY A 207 -9.51 -5.93 -5.20
CA GLY A 207 -9.57 -7.31 -4.71
C GLY A 207 -9.39 -7.43 -3.21
N ILE A 208 -8.75 -6.44 -2.57
CA ILE A 208 -8.60 -6.41 -1.11
C ILE A 208 -8.70 -5.00 -0.50
N VAL A 209 -8.39 -3.95 -1.25
CA VAL A 209 -8.50 -2.55 -0.80
C VAL A 209 -9.52 -1.81 -1.66
N GLU A 210 -10.46 -1.14 -0.99
CA GLU A 210 -11.42 -0.28 -1.64
C GLU A 210 -10.75 0.97 -2.20
N PHE A 211 -11.22 1.43 -3.36
CA PHE A 211 -10.74 2.69 -3.97
C PHE A 211 -10.82 3.86 -2.98
N GLN A 212 -11.92 3.98 -2.23
CA GLN A 212 -12.09 5.05 -1.23
C GLN A 212 -11.18 4.89 0.00
N SER A 213 -10.75 3.66 0.32
CA SER A 213 -9.72 3.44 1.32
C SER A 213 -8.36 3.89 0.81
N CYS A 214 -8.04 3.60 -0.46
CA CYS A 214 -6.81 4.04 -1.11
C CYS A 214 -6.69 5.56 -1.23
N VAL A 215 -7.77 6.24 -1.65
CA VAL A 215 -7.82 7.70 -1.72
C VAL A 215 -7.55 8.34 -0.34
N GLY A 216 -7.94 7.68 0.75
CA GLY A 216 -7.79 8.24 2.10
C GLY A 216 -8.61 9.53 2.25
N ASP A 217 -7.93 10.62 2.58
CA ASP A 217 -8.53 11.96 2.73
C ASP A 217 -8.20 12.89 1.54
N LEU A 218 -7.69 12.35 0.44
CA LEU A 218 -7.51 13.08 -0.81
C LEU A 218 -8.85 13.30 -1.52
N ASP A 219 -8.87 14.25 -2.44
CA ASP A 219 -10.05 14.52 -3.27
C ASP A 219 -10.21 13.45 -4.36
N ALA A 220 -11.16 12.54 -4.16
CA ALA A 220 -11.46 11.46 -5.09
C ALA A 220 -11.82 11.94 -6.51
N SER A 221 -12.30 13.18 -6.68
CA SER A 221 -12.66 13.73 -7.99
C SER A 221 -11.45 14.04 -8.87
N LYS A 222 -10.25 14.14 -8.27
CA LYS A 222 -8.99 14.33 -8.99
C LYS A 222 -8.43 13.05 -9.59
N PHE A 223 -8.94 11.90 -9.17
CA PHE A 223 -8.48 10.61 -9.66
C PHE A 223 -9.09 10.30 -11.04
N ASP A 224 -8.24 10.22 -12.05
CA ASP A 224 -8.64 9.97 -13.44
C ASP A 224 -8.17 8.59 -13.91
N THR A 225 -8.82 8.05 -14.95
CA THR A 225 -8.52 6.75 -15.56
C THR A 225 -7.41 6.81 -16.63
N THR A 226 -6.76 7.96 -16.79
CA THR A 226 -5.58 8.12 -17.65
C THR A 226 -4.27 8.01 -16.87
N TYR A 227 -3.31 7.27 -17.41
CA TYR A 227 -1.95 7.15 -16.84
C TYR A 227 -1.17 8.47 -16.86
N ALA A 228 -1.67 9.52 -17.52
CA ALA A 228 -1.08 10.86 -17.44
C ALA A 228 -1.50 11.64 -16.17
N SER A 229 -2.41 11.08 -15.36
CA SER A 229 -2.89 11.74 -14.14
C SER A 229 -1.96 11.46 -12.95
N THR A 230 -1.63 12.49 -12.18
CA THR A 230 -0.93 12.35 -10.89
C THR A 230 -1.70 11.47 -9.91
N TRP A 231 -3.04 11.53 -9.96
CA TRP A 231 -3.94 10.70 -9.17
C TRP A 231 -4.66 9.74 -10.10
N TYR A 232 -4.27 8.47 -10.06
CA TYR A 232 -4.64 7.50 -11.08
C TYR A 232 -5.63 6.46 -10.55
N ALA A 233 -6.88 6.57 -11.00
CA ALA A 233 -7.94 5.58 -10.79
C ALA A 233 -7.77 4.43 -11.80
N ALA A 234 -6.86 3.52 -11.49
CA ALA A 234 -6.45 2.46 -12.40
C ALA A 234 -7.42 1.28 -12.38
N LYS A 235 -7.74 0.72 -13.55
CA LYS A 235 -8.46 -0.55 -13.73
C LYS A 235 -7.53 -1.75 -13.48
N LEU A 236 -6.89 -1.73 -12.33
CA LEU A 236 -5.85 -2.66 -11.90
C LEU A 236 -6.26 -3.29 -10.56
N ASN A 237 -5.90 -4.56 -10.39
CA ASN A 237 -6.01 -5.25 -9.10
C ASN A 237 -4.84 -4.83 -8.18
N HIS A 238 -4.85 -5.32 -6.94
CA HIS A 238 -3.90 -4.91 -5.92
C HIS A 238 -2.43 -5.24 -6.25
N ALA A 239 -2.19 -6.34 -6.98
CA ALA A 239 -0.85 -6.78 -7.36
C ALA A 239 -0.35 -5.99 -8.58
N ASP A 240 -1.21 -5.71 -9.56
CA ASP A 240 -0.79 -5.00 -10.78
C ASP A 240 -0.20 -3.61 -10.48
N THR A 241 -0.57 -2.98 -9.36
CA THR A 241 -0.01 -1.67 -8.95
C THR A 241 1.43 -1.75 -8.45
N THR A 242 2.01 -2.95 -8.31
CA THR A 242 3.44 -3.13 -8.04
C THR A 242 4.28 -3.14 -9.32
N PHE A 243 3.69 -2.86 -10.49
CA PHE A 243 4.37 -2.82 -11.79
C PHE A 243 4.87 -4.17 -12.33
N HIS A 244 4.74 -5.25 -11.55
CA HIS A 244 5.34 -6.55 -11.83
C HIS A 244 4.94 -7.14 -13.19
N ASP A 245 3.67 -7.00 -13.58
CA ASP A 245 3.12 -7.54 -14.82
C ASP A 245 3.07 -6.52 -15.97
N GLY A 246 3.63 -5.33 -15.75
CA GLY A 246 3.71 -4.24 -16.72
C GLY A 246 2.37 -3.63 -17.14
N ASP A 247 2.28 -3.26 -18.42
CA ASP A 247 1.18 -2.47 -18.98
C ASP A 247 0.16 -3.32 -19.76
N GLY A 248 -1.12 -3.24 -19.41
CA GLY A 248 -2.22 -3.82 -20.17
C GLY A 248 -2.40 -3.16 -21.53
N LEU A 249 -2.65 -3.92 -22.59
CA LEU A 249 -2.52 -3.43 -23.98
C LEU A 249 -3.53 -2.35 -24.41
N PHE A 250 -4.79 -2.45 -23.97
CA PHE A 250 -5.92 -1.75 -24.64
C PHE A 250 -6.53 -0.58 -23.85
N SER A 251 -6.18 -0.42 -22.58
CA SER A 251 -6.82 0.56 -21.70
C SER A 251 -5.77 1.52 -21.14
N SER A 252 -6.03 2.83 -21.23
CA SER A 252 -5.22 3.85 -20.53
C SER A 252 -5.26 3.68 -19.02
N ALA A 253 -6.29 3.02 -18.50
CA ALA A 253 -6.47 2.74 -17.09
C ALA A 253 -5.71 1.49 -16.61
N GLN A 254 -4.94 0.83 -17.49
CA GLN A 254 -4.19 -0.39 -17.16
C GLN A 254 -2.70 -0.24 -17.46
N LYS A 255 -2.17 0.99 -17.34
CA LYS A 255 -0.77 1.31 -17.65
C LYS A 255 0.03 1.75 -16.40
N PRO A 256 0.31 0.87 -15.43
CA PRO A 256 1.01 1.27 -14.20
C PRO A 256 2.46 1.71 -14.48
N LEU A 257 3.17 1.09 -15.43
CA LEU A 257 4.55 1.47 -15.76
C LEU A 257 4.60 2.84 -16.44
N LYS A 258 3.78 3.05 -17.48
CA LYS A 258 3.71 4.37 -18.12
C LYS A 258 3.27 5.47 -17.17
N TRP A 259 2.38 5.16 -16.22
CA TRP A 259 1.99 6.13 -15.21
C TRP A 259 3.18 6.57 -14.37
N PHE A 260 4.00 5.61 -13.92
CA PHE A 260 5.21 5.90 -13.17
C PHE A 260 6.25 6.66 -14.01
N GLU A 261 6.48 6.26 -15.26
CA GLU A 261 7.38 6.98 -16.18
C GLU A 261 6.93 8.42 -16.45
N CYS A 262 5.62 8.66 -16.57
CA CYS A 262 5.07 10.00 -16.82
C CYS A 262 5.09 10.90 -15.58
N LEU A 263 5.24 10.30 -14.39
CA LEU A 263 5.29 11.02 -13.12
C LEU A 263 6.69 11.59 -12.85
N LEU A 264 7.73 10.91 -13.31
CA LEU A 264 9.14 11.17 -13.02
C LEU A 264 9.81 12.20 -13.96
#